data_AF-A0A1Z8Z7T3-F1
#
_entry.id   AF-A0A1Z8Z7T3-F1
#
_cell.length_a   1.000
_cell.length_b   1.000
_cell.length_c   1.000
_cell.angle_alpha   90.00
_cell.angle_beta   90.00
_cell.angle_gamma   90.00
#
_symmetry.space_group_name_H-M   'P 1'
#
loop_
_entity.id
_entity.type
_entity.pdbx_description
1 polymer ?
#
loop_
_entity_poly.entity_id
_entity_poly.type
_entity_poly.pdbx_seq_one_letter_code
_entity_poly.pdbx_strand_id
1 'polypeptide(L)'
;MESKLISSNDYLPFDRYLDVRGVKLLALPEVTPSFPVNVGFIYELIFNNDNYTDATLVNPVLTAIKSNSIGQRIGLIGPEYYESIGQSRKWEQYKGDTELVDFIWQIEAGKNEQIAEILEHLLHTITGLAFKHAYPSKWNYSDSNSDINLAMNEAVIKGIYNTEGLYDGLEAQDLQQVLPQEFAFWLIVTAWDLIEVYFPDKESEWKLKNSFELREQLPLGFNLYKETVGPVLTKPDPLVLDSLLFASIDSKNEVTELTVSTGESETNFDTLSLVLLPTDENFIGSEVKKKLSVMGDKDDFIVAKATNSQAWTISSSLIGTDTLIGFSRIVFSDGILALDV
;
A
#
# COMPACT_ATOMS: atom_id res chain seq x y z
N MET A 1 1.79 3.23 14.87
CA MET A 1 0.86 2.38 15.65
C MET A 1 1.12 0.98 15.15
N GLU A 2 1.66 0.09 16.00
CA GLU A 2 2.01 -1.28 15.62
C GLU A 2 0.76 -2.02 15.11
N SER A 3 0.63 -2.17 13.79
CA SER A 3 -0.43 -2.96 13.20
C SER A 3 0.02 -4.42 13.26
N LYS A 4 -0.41 -5.12 14.32
CA LYS A 4 -0.16 -6.56 14.49
C LYS A 4 -1.23 -7.37 13.77
N LEU A 5 -0.83 -8.39 13.02
CA LEU A 5 -1.75 -9.35 12.40
C LEU A 5 -2.43 -10.19 13.50
N ILE A 6 -3.76 -10.19 13.52
CA ILE A 6 -4.58 -10.82 14.57
C ILE A 6 -5.31 -12.03 13.98
N SER A 7 -5.07 -13.23 14.53
CA SER A 7 -5.88 -14.40 14.21
C SER A 7 -7.31 -14.25 14.73
N SER A 8 -8.31 -14.56 13.91
CA SER A 8 -9.73 -14.53 14.29
C SER A 8 -10.56 -15.48 13.45
N ASN A 9 -11.62 -16.02 14.06
CA ASN A 9 -12.64 -16.82 13.38
C ASN A 9 -13.90 -16.00 13.04
N ASP A 10 -13.93 -14.71 13.36
CA ASP A 10 -15.11 -13.84 13.12
C ASP A 10 -15.28 -13.52 11.63
N TYR A 11 -14.23 -13.71 10.84
CA TYR A 11 -14.17 -13.35 9.43
C TYR A 11 -13.94 -14.54 8.50
N LEU A 12 -14.23 -15.77 8.94
CA LEU A 12 -14.01 -16.95 8.09
C LEU A 12 -14.63 -16.77 6.69
N PRO A 13 -13.90 -17.15 5.62
CA PRO A 13 -12.69 -17.98 5.61
C PRO A 13 -11.36 -17.21 5.81
N PHE A 14 -11.41 -15.90 6.07
CA PHE A 14 -10.23 -15.13 6.44
C PHE A 14 -9.88 -15.44 7.90
N ASP A 15 -8.70 -16.04 8.14
CA ASP A 15 -8.30 -16.55 9.45
C ASP A 15 -7.56 -15.53 10.31
N ARG A 16 -7.25 -14.37 9.71
CA ARG A 16 -6.55 -13.27 10.35
C ARG A 16 -6.87 -11.95 9.68
N TYR A 17 -6.72 -10.88 10.44
CA TYR A 17 -6.92 -9.53 9.96
C TYR A 17 -5.91 -8.55 10.53
N LEU A 18 -5.79 -7.41 9.84
CA LEU A 18 -5.06 -6.23 10.28
C LEU A 18 -6.02 -5.04 10.20
N ASP A 19 -6.07 -4.19 11.23
CA ASP A 19 -6.80 -2.93 11.15
C ASP A 19 -5.81 -1.80 10.82
N VAL A 20 -6.09 -1.06 9.76
CA VAL A 20 -5.30 0.12 9.33
C VAL A 20 -6.23 1.28 9.04
N ARG A 21 -6.10 2.38 9.79
CA ARG A 21 -6.96 3.57 9.64
C ARG A 21 -8.48 3.28 9.65
N GLY A 22 -8.89 2.16 10.25
CA GLY A 22 -10.28 1.68 10.30
C GLY A 22 -10.67 0.71 9.19
N VAL A 23 -9.84 0.56 8.14
CA VAL A 23 -10.02 -0.47 7.12
C VAL A 23 -9.59 -1.81 7.69
N LYS A 24 -10.45 -2.82 7.54
CA LYS A 24 -10.13 -4.18 7.96
C LYS A 24 -9.52 -4.97 6.82
N LEU A 25 -8.23 -5.24 6.88
CA LEU A 25 -7.52 -6.08 5.92
C LEU A 25 -7.73 -7.55 6.30
N LEU A 26 -8.53 -8.27 5.52
CA LEU A 26 -8.91 -9.66 5.76
C LEU A 26 -8.05 -10.59 4.91
N ALA A 27 -7.18 -11.39 5.52
CA ALA A 27 -6.24 -12.24 4.81
C ALA A 27 -6.68 -13.71 4.79
N LEU A 28 -6.57 -14.34 3.62
CA LEU A 28 -6.75 -15.78 3.49
C LEU A 28 -5.56 -16.53 4.13
N PRO A 29 -5.77 -17.76 4.64
CA PRO A 29 -4.73 -18.56 5.30
C PRO A 29 -3.48 -18.76 4.45
N GLU A 30 -3.66 -18.81 3.13
CA GLU A 30 -2.60 -19.14 2.18
C GLU A 30 -1.61 -18.00 1.95
N VAL A 31 -1.93 -16.76 2.34
CA VAL A 31 -1.06 -15.58 2.21
C VAL A 31 0.13 -15.67 3.17
N THR A 32 1.29 -15.08 2.85
CA THR A 32 2.39 -14.99 3.83
C THR A 32 2.07 -13.97 4.92
N PRO A 33 2.47 -14.17 6.19
CA PRO A 33 2.12 -13.24 7.27
C PRO A 33 2.61 -11.80 7.09
N SER A 34 3.72 -11.59 6.38
CA SER A 34 4.27 -10.25 6.12
C SER A 34 3.50 -9.48 5.05
N PHE A 35 2.80 -10.15 4.14
CA PHE A 35 2.14 -9.47 3.03
C PHE A 35 1.01 -8.52 3.47
N PRO A 36 0.06 -8.91 4.34
CA PRO A 36 -0.94 -7.98 4.89
C PRO A 36 -0.33 -6.80 5.64
N VAL A 37 0.84 -6.98 6.25
CA VAL A 37 1.56 -5.90 6.95
C VAL A 37 2.09 -4.87 5.95
N ASN A 38 2.68 -5.32 4.83
CA ASN A 38 3.11 -4.42 3.76
C ASN A 38 1.93 -3.65 3.15
N VAL A 39 0.79 -4.33 2.93
CA VAL A 39 -0.45 -3.68 2.46
C VAL A 39 -0.92 -2.62 3.45
N GLY A 40 -0.95 -2.95 4.75
CA GLY A 40 -1.27 -2.00 5.82
C GLY A 40 -0.31 -0.81 5.86
N PHE A 41 0.98 -1.03 5.64
CA PHE A 41 1.95 0.05 5.57
C PHE A 41 1.69 1.01 4.40
N ILE A 42 1.33 0.51 3.22
CA ILE A 42 0.98 1.37 2.08
C ILE A 42 -0.31 2.16 2.35
N TYR A 43 -1.30 1.56 3.02
CA TYR A 43 -2.47 2.30 3.51
C TYR A 43 -2.09 3.44 4.46
N GLU A 44 -1.15 3.21 5.38
CA GLU A 44 -0.64 4.25 6.29
C GLU A 44 0.06 5.39 5.53
N LEU A 45 0.85 5.08 4.48
CA LEU A 45 1.47 6.09 3.64
C LEU A 45 0.43 6.96 2.92
N ILE A 46 -0.60 6.32 2.37
CA ILE A 46 -1.63 7.00 1.57
C ILE A 46 -2.57 7.83 2.45
N PHE A 47 -2.88 7.39 3.66
CA PHE A 47 -3.66 8.18 4.64
C PHE A 47 -2.77 9.03 5.56
N ASN A 48 -1.48 9.19 5.24
CA ASN A 48 -0.60 10.00 6.05
C ASN A 48 -1.05 11.46 6.01
N ASN A 49 -1.14 12.09 7.17
CA ASN A 49 -1.46 13.52 7.25
C ASN A 49 -0.18 14.32 6.98
N ASP A 50 -0.16 15.06 5.88
CA ASP A 50 0.90 16.00 5.56
C ASP A 50 0.35 17.44 5.45
N ASN A 51 1.20 18.39 5.05
CA ASN A 51 0.83 19.80 4.89
C ASN A 51 -0.16 20.06 3.73
N TYR A 52 -0.48 19.05 2.91
CA TYR A 52 -1.39 19.14 1.78
C TYR A 52 -2.76 18.50 2.09
N THR A 53 -2.84 17.67 3.14
CA THR A 53 -4.11 17.12 3.63
C THR A 53 -4.95 18.14 4.42
N ASP A 54 -6.28 18.05 4.30
CA ASP A 54 -7.24 18.83 5.07
C ASP A 54 -8.04 17.90 5.99
N ALA A 55 -7.82 18.04 7.30
CA ALA A 55 -8.50 17.22 8.29
C ALA A 55 -10.04 17.28 8.22
N THR A 56 -10.61 18.39 7.73
CA THR A 56 -12.06 18.54 7.55
C THR A 56 -12.60 17.68 6.41
N LEU A 57 -11.74 17.28 5.46
CA LEU A 57 -12.05 16.38 4.36
C LEU A 57 -11.61 14.94 4.64
N VAL A 58 -10.48 14.74 5.35
CA VAL A 58 -10.02 13.40 5.79
C VAL A 58 -11.01 12.75 6.75
N ASN A 59 -11.51 13.49 7.74
CA ASN A 59 -12.35 12.93 8.80
C ASN A 59 -13.67 12.31 8.29
N PRO A 60 -14.41 12.91 7.35
CA PRO A 60 -15.56 12.27 6.71
C PRO A 60 -15.24 10.90 6.09
N VAL A 61 -14.10 10.77 5.40
CA VAL A 61 -13.67 9.51 4.79
C VAL A 61 -13.33 8.46 5.84
N LEU A 62 -12.53 8.82 6.86
CA LEU A 62 -12.22 7.90 7.96
C LEU A 62 -13.49 7.52 8.77
N THR A 63 -14.45 8.42 8.87
CA THR A 63 -15.76 8.13 9.48
C THR A 63 -16.54 7.14 8.64
N ALA A 64 -16.60 7.33 7.32
CA ALA A 64 -17.28 6.43 6.40
C ALA A 64 -16.70 5.01 6.45
N ILE A 65 -15.36 4.88 6.50
CA ILE A 65 -14.66 3.60 6.66
C ILE A 65 -15.17 2.87 7.90
N LYS A 66 -15.18 3.55 9.05
CA LYS A 66 -15.58 2.94 10.33
C LYS A 66 -17.07 2.66 10.40
N SER A 67 -17.93 3.57 9.95
CA SER A 67 -19.39 3.44 10.08
C SER A 67 -19.96 2.34 9.18
N ASN A 68 -19.33 2.08 8.04
CA ASN A 68 -19.78 1.08 7.07
C ASN A 68 -18.98 -0.22 7.16
N SER A 69 -18.10 -0.37 8.16
CA SER A 69 -17.24 -1.55 8.34
C SER A 69 -16.50 -1.91 7.04
N ILE A 70 -15.81 -0.95 6.42
CA ILE A 70 -15.10 -1.18 5.16
C ILE A 70 -13.86 -2.06 5.39
N GLY A 71 -13.63 -3.01 4.48
CA GLY A 71 -12.45 -3.85 4.48
C GLY A 71 -11.86 -4.08 3.09
N GLN A 72 -10.71 -4.74 3.08
CA GLN A 72 -9.98 -5.17 1.89
C GLN A 72 -9.73 -6.67 1.99
N ARG A 73 -10.04 -7.42 0.93
CA ARG A 73 -9.66 -8.85 0.88
C ARG A 73 -8.21 -8.97 0.46
N ILE A 74 -7.49 -9.89 1.08
CA ILE A 74 -6.12 -10.23 0.72
C ILE A 74 -6.04 -11.73 0.43
N GLY A 75 -5.50 -12.07 -0.73
CA GLY A 75 -5.42 -13.43 -1.25
C GLY A 75 -4.03 -13.77 -1.81
N LEU A 76 -3.90 -14.99 -2.33
CA LEU A 76 -2.65 -15.52 -2.87
C LEU A 76 -2.84 -15.86 -4.36
N ILE A 77 -1.95 -15.34 -5.21
CA ILE A 77 -1.81 -15.55 -6.66
C ILE A 77 -3.03 -15.06 -7.46
N GLY A 78 -4.20 -15.63 -7.19
CA GLY A 78 -5.42 -15.34 -7.92
C GLY A 78 -6.47 -16.44 -7.72
N PRO A 79 -7.68 -16.27 -8.25
CA PRO A 79 -8.75 -17.27 -8.16
C PRO A 79 -8.33 -18.68 -8.62
N GLU A 80 -7.51 -18.77 -9.67
CA GLU A 80 -7.00 -20.00 -10.28
C GLU A 80 -6.15 -20.83 -9.32
N TYR A 81 -5.40 -20.19 -8.41
CA TYR A 81 -4.67 -20.90 -7.37
C TYR A 81 -5.64 -21.66 -6.45
N TYR A 82 -6.71 -21.02 -6.02
CA TYR A 82 -7.71 -21.65 -5.15
C TYR A 82 -8.48 -22.75 -5.85
N GLU A 83 -8.75 -22.60 -7.15
CA GLU A 83 -9.28 -23.68 -7.99
C GLU A 83 -8.34 -24.90 -8.00
N SER A 84 -7.04 -24.68 -8.16
CA SER A 84 -6.03 -25.76 -8.23
C SER A 84 -5.95 -26.61 -6.95
N ILE A 85 -6.21 -26.02 -5.79
CA ILE A 85 -6.22 -26.71 -4.48
C ILE A 85 -7.61 -27.19 -4.04
N GLY A 86 -8.61 -27.12 -4.93
CA GLY A 86 -9.98 -27.57 -4.64
C GLY A 86 -10.76 -26.68 -3.69
N GLN A 87 -10.38 -25.40 -3.56
CA GLN A 87 -11.03 -24.39 -2.71
C GLN A 87 -11.54 -23.19 -3.54
N SER A 88 -11.98 -23.44 -4.78
CA SER A 88 -12.53 -22.40 -5.67
C SER A 88 -13.55 -21.52 -4.95
N ARG A 89 -13.41 -20.19 -5.11
CA ARG A 89 -14.33 -19.19 -4.58
C ARG A 89 -14.60 -19.30 -3.08
N LYS A 90 -13.66 -19.85 -2.28
CA LYS A 90 -13.83 -20.02 -0.83
C LYS A 90 -14.30 -18.75 -0.12
N TRP A 91 -13.88 -17.58 -0.58
CA TRP A 91 -14.26 -16.28 -0.02
C TRP A 91 -15.76 -15.99 -0.06
N GLU A 92 -16.54 -16.63 -0.95
CA GLU A 92 -18.01 -16.53 -0.96
C GLU A 92 -18.66 -17.13 0.30
N GLN A 93 -17.90 -17.91 1.09
CA GLN A 93 -18.32 -18.41 2.40
C GLN A 93 -18.39 -17.32 3.47
N TYR A 94 -17.74 -16.17 3.27
CA TYR A 94 -17.85 -15.04 4.18
C TYR A 94 -19.30 -14.54 4.26
N LYS A 95 -19.83 -14.43 5.48
CA LYS A 95 -21.21 -13.97 5.77
C LYS A 95 -21.26 -12.80 6.77
N GLY A 96 -20.11 -12.18 7.05
CA GLY A 96 -20.08 -10.99 7.91
C GLY A 96 -20.50 -9.73 7.17
N ASP A 97 -20.64 -8.64 7.94
CA ASP A 97 -21.16 -7.37 7.45
C ASP A 97 -20.06 -6.40 6.95
N THR A 98 -18.80 -6.86 6.82
CA THR A 98 -17.72 -6.02 6.27
C THR A 98 -17.97 -5.77 4.78
N GLU A 99 -18.02 -4.51 4.39
CA GLU A 99 -18.12 -4.12 2.98
C GLU A 99 -16.76 -4.35 2.29
N LEU A 100 -16.77 -5.09 1.18
CA LEU A 100 -15.57 -5.56 0.51
C LEU A 100 -15.80 -5.50 -1.01
N VAL A 101 -14.81 -5.05 -1.79
CA VAL A 101 -14.89 -4.93 -3.25
C VAL A 101 -14.19 -6.07 -3.99
N ASP A 102 -12.89 -5.98 -4.23
CA ASP A 102 -12.06 -6.98 -4.90
C ASP A 102 -10.97 -7.51 -3.94
N PHE A 103 -9.87 -8.01 -4.49
CA PHE A 103 -8.76 -8.60 -3.76
C PHE A 103 -7.48 -7.84 -4.05
N ILE A 104 -6.64 -7.71 -3.01
CA ILE A 104 -5.21 -7.53 -3.16
C ILE A 104 -4.58 -8.94 -3.16
N TRP A 105 -3.96 -9.35 -4.25
CA TRP A 105 -3.29 -10.63 -4.43
C TRP A 105 -1.79 -10.52 -4.15
N GLN A 106 -1.29 -11.41 -3.30
CA GLN A 106 0.14 -11.71 -3.26
C GLN A 106 0.51 -12.51 -4.51
N ILE A 107 1.21 -11.90 -5.45
CA ILE A 107 1.50 -12.48 -6.78
C ILE A 107 2.93 -13.02 -6.88
N GLU A 108 3.13 -13.97 -7.79
CA GLU A 108 4.45 -14.45 -8.20
C GLU A 108 5.05 -13.54 -9.27
N ALA A 109 5.36 -12.29 -8.89
CA ALA A 109 5.90 -11.28 -9.80
C ALA A 109 7.06 -10.50 -9.17
N GLY A 110 7.64 -9.59 -9.96
CA GLY A 110 8.63 -8.65 -9.46
C GLY A 110 8.05 -7.69 -8.41
N LYS A 111 8.96 -7.01 -7.70
CA LYS A 111 8.60 -6.05 -6.64
C LYS A 111 7.69 -4.94 -7.16
N ASN A 112 7.96 -4.42 -8.35
CA ASN A 112 7.21 -3.29 -8.91
C ASN A 112 5.79 -3.71 -9.27
N GLU A 113 5.63 -4.91 -9.83
CA GLU A 113 4.34 -5.50 -10.16
C GLU A 113 3.52 -5.76 -8.89
N GLN A 114 4.15 -6.23 -7.82
CA GLN A 114 3.47 -6.41 -6.53
C GLN A 114 3.04 -5.08 -5.90
N ILE A 115 3.85 -4.01 -6.02
CA ILE A 115 3.48 -2.67 -5.56
C ILE A 115 2.32 -2.11 -6.41
N ALA A 116 2.38 -2.29 -7.73
CA ALA A 116 1.35 -1.86 -8.67
C ALA A 116 0.00 -2.51 -8.35
N GLU A 117 -0.01 -3.83 -8.12
CA GLU A 117 -1.18 -4.59 -7.69
C GLU A 117 -1.77 -4.00 -6.39
N ILE A 118 -0.93 -3.73 -5.39
CA ILE A 118 -1.40 -3.20 -4.11
C ILE A 118 -2.01 -1.81 -4.32
N LEU A 119 -1.32 -0.91 -5.03
CA LEU A 119 -1.80 0.45 -5.29
C LEU A 119 -3.12 0.49 -6.04
N GLU A 120 -3.30 -0.36 -7.05
CA GLU A 120 -4.53 -0.44 -7.85
C GLU A 120 -5.71 -0.88 -6.98
N HIS A 121 -5.63 -2.06 -6.37
CA HIS A 121 -6.76 -2.66 -5.66
C HIS A 121 -7.05 -1.97 -4.32
N LEU A 122 -6.05 -1.41 -3.62
CA LEU A 122 -6.34 -0.59 -2.45
C LEU A 122 -7.12 0.68 -2.83
N LEU A 123 -6.79 1.30 -3.98
CA LEU A 123 -7.49 2.48 -4.47
C LEU A 123 -8.93 2.11 -4.83
N HIS A 124 -9.18 0.94 -5.42
CA HIS A 124 -10.53 0.44 -5.66
C HIS A 124 -11.37 0.40 -4.37
N THR A 125 -10.80 -0.10 -3.27
CA THR A 125 -11.45 -0.08 -1.94
C THR A 125 -11.72 1.34 -1.44
N ILE A 126 -10.73 2.24 -1.52
CA ILE A 126 -10.90 3.62 -1.04
C ILE A 126 -11.96 4.36 -1.86
N THR A 127 -11.90 4.29 -3.19
CA THR A 127 -12.79 5.08 -4.05
C THR A 127 -14.18 4.46 -4.15
N GLY A 128 -14.26 3.14 -4.33
CA GLY A 128 -15.51 2.40 -4.52
C GLY A 128 -16.35 2.28 -3.25
N LEU A 129 -15.72 2.31 -2.07
CA LEU A 129 -16.41 2.21 -0.78
C LEU A 129 -16.29 3.51 0.02
N ALA A 130 -15.08 3.88 0.47
CA ALA A 130 -14.92 4.98 1.43
C ALA A 130 -15.37 6.33 0.85
N PHE A 131 -14.93 6.67 -0.36
CA PHE A 131 -15.27 7.93 -1.01
C PHE A 131 -16.73 7.93 -1.50
N LYS A 132 -17.24 6.80 -1.99
CA LYS A 132 -18.66 6.65 -2.33
C LYS A 132 -19.57 7.01 -1.14
N HIS A 133 -19.23 6.54 0.06
CA HIS A 133 -20.00 6.85 1.28
C HIS A 133 -19.80 8.29 1.76
N ALA A 134 -18.57 8.83 1.69
CA ALA A 134 -18.27 10.18 2.15
C ALA A 134 -18.77 11.28 1.19
N TYR A 135 -18.78 11.00 -0.11
CA TYR A 135 -19.05 11.95 -1.19
C TYR A 135 -19.95 11.32 -2.27
N PRO A 136 -21.19 10.91 -1.95
CA PRO A 136 -22.03 10.12 -2.85
C PRO A 136 -22.35 10.83 -4.18
N SER A 137 -22.50 12.15 -4.20
CA SER A 137 -22.71 12.88 -5.47
C SER A 137 -21.47 12.93 -6.36
N LYS A 138 -20.28 12.61 -5.83
CA LYS A 138 -19.02 12.67 -6.57
C LYS A 138 -18.51 11.30 -6.97
N TRP A 139 -18.62 10.31 -6.08
CA TRP A 139 -17.97 9.00 -6.21
C TRP A 139 -18.93 7.81 -6.32
N ASN A 140 -20.24 8.03 -6.40
CA ASN A 140 -21.18 6.93 -6.61
C ASN A 140 -21.17 6.44 -8.06
N TYR A 141 -20.48 5.34 -8.32
CA TYR A 141 -20.36 4.70 -9.65
C TYR A 141 -21.70 4.39 -10.31
N SER A 142 -22.73 4.04 -9.53
CA SER A 142 -24.06 3.73 -10.05
C SER A 142 -24.85 4.98 -10.49
N ASP A 143 -24.43 6.19 -10.10
CA ASP A 143 -25.05 7.44 -10.54
C ASP A 143 -24.31 7.99 -11.76
N SER A 144 -24.96 7.94 -12.93
CA SER A 144 -24.39 8.46 -14.17
C SER A 144 -24.14 9.97 -14.17
N ASN A 145 -24.71 10.71 -13.22
CA ASN A 145 -24.47 12.15 -13.04
C ASN A 145 -23.42 12.45 -11.98
N SER A 146 -22.83 11.44 -11.34
CA SER A 146 -21.73 11.65 -10.39
C SER A 146 -20.50 12.22 -11.10
N ASP A 147 -19.72 13.04 -10.38
CA ASP A 147 -18.52 13.67 -10.94
C ASP A 147 -17.54 12.64 -11.55
N ILE A 148 -17.39 11.47 -10.94
CA ILE A 148 -16.53 10.40 -11.46
C ILE A 148 -17.01 9.87 -12.81
N ASN A 149 -18.32 9.68 -12.99
CA ASN A 149 -18.87 9.23 -14.27
C ASN A 149 -18.77 10.31 -15.35
N LEU A 150 -18.98 11.58 -14.98
CA LEU A 150 -18.80 12.69 -15.91
C LEU A 150 -17.33 12.84 -16.35
N ALA A 151 -16.39 12.69 -15.44
CA ALA A 151 -14.96 12.71 -15.72
C ALA A 151 -14.51 11.51 -16.58
N MET A 152 -15.00 10.31 -16.26
CA MET A 152 -14.74 9.10 -17.05
C MET A 152 -15.24 9.26 -18.49
N ASN A 153 -16.46 9.78 -18.67
CA ASN A 153 -17.04 10.02 -19.99
C ASN A 153 -16.22 11.03 -20.80
N GLU A 154 -15.66 12.07 -20.17
CA GLU A 154 -14.72 12.98 -20.83
C GLU A 154 -13.49 12.23 -21.36
N ALA A 155 -12.91 11.34 -20.55
CA ALA A 155 -11.73 10.56 -20.92
C ALA A 155 -12.01 9.58 -22.07
N VAL A 156 -13.16 8.90 -22.04
CA VAL A 156 -13.59 7.99 -23.12
C VAL A 156 -13.82 8.76 -24.43
N ILE A 157 -14.53 9.90 -24.39
CA ILE A 157 -14.80 10.72 -25.59
C ILE A 157 -13.51 11.25 -26.21
N LYS A 158 -12.51 11.59 -25.39
CA LYS A 158 -11.18 12.02 -25.85
C LYS A 158 -10.28 10.86 -26.28
N GLY A 159 -10.73 9.62 -26.11
CA GLY A 159 -9.95 8.42 -26.41
C GLY A 159 -8.71 8.27 -25.52
N ILE A 160 -8.73 8.85 -24.32
CA ILE A 160 -7.68 8.75 -23.31
C ILE A 160 -7.86 7.48 -22.48
N TYR A 161 -9.10 7.16 -22.13
CA TYR A 161 -9.48 5.90 -21.50
C TYR A 161 -10.16 5.01 -22.53
N ASN A 162 -9.50 3.92 -22.91
CA ASN A 162 -9.99 2.97 -23.89
C ASN A 162 -10.49 1.72 -23.17
N THR A 163 -11.78 1.43 -23.27
CA THR A 163 -12.44 0.29 -22.62
C THR A 163 -12.82 -0.80 -23.63
N GLU A 164 -12.47 -0.67 -24.90
CA GLU A 164 -12.89 -1.58 -25.97
C GLU A 164 -12.25 -2.96 -25.80
N GLY A 165 -13.08 -4.01 -25.69
CA GLY A 165 -12.64 -5.41 -25.61
C GLY A 165 -12.09 -5.87 -24.26
N LEU A 166 -11.85 -4.97 -23.30
CA LEU A 166 -11.25 -5.27 -21.99
C LEU A 166 -12.20 -5.99 -21.03
N TYR A 167 -13.50 -5.71 -21.14
CA TYR A 167 -14.54 -6.18 -20.21
C TYR A 167 -15.63 -6.98 -20.93
N ASP A 168 -15.27 -7.60 -22.06
CA ASP A 168 -16.19 -8.41 -22.86
C ASP A 168 -16.72 -9.59 -22.02
N GLY A 169 -18.05 -9.74 -21.99
CA GLY A 169 -18.72 -10.79 -21.23
C GLY A 169 -19.23 -10.37 -19.86
N LEU A 170 -18.95 -9.12 -19.42
CA LEU A 170 -19.64 -8.53 -18.27
C LEU A 170 -21.03 -8.02 -18.66
N GLU A 171 -21.99 -8.17 -17.75
CA GLU A 171 -23.32 -7.60 -17.89
C GLU A 171 -23.26 -6.07 -17.70
N ALA A 172 -24.26 -5.36 -18.23
CA ALA A 172 -24.29 -3.89 -18.16
C ALA A 172 -24.21 -3.33 -16.73
N GLN A 173 -24.75 -4.06 -15.75
CA GLN A 173 -24.70 -3.67 -14.34
C GLN A 173 -23.28 -3.77 -13.78
N ASP A 174 -22.53 -4.80 -14.15
CA ASP A 174 -21.15 -5.01 -13.69
C ASP A 174 -20.22 -3.99 -14.36
N LEU A 175 -20.43 -3.68 -15.64
CA LEU A 175 -19.72 -2.60 -16.34
C LEU A 175 -19.92 -1.24 -15.67
N GLN A 176 -21.11 -0.96 -15.14
CA GLN A 176 -21.39 0.28 -14.41
C GLN A 176 -20.57 0.40 -13.10
N GLN A 177 -20.02 -0.70 -12.57
CA GLN A 177 -19.13 -0.68 -11.42
C GLN A 177 -17.65 -0.69 -11.84
N VAL A 178 -17.27 -1.60 -12.73
CA VAL A 178 -15.86 -1.82 -13.09
C VAL A 178 -15.27 -0.62 -13.83
N LEU A 179 -15.97 -0.07 -14.82
CA LEU A 179 -15.41 1.03 -15.63
C LEU A 179 -15.01 2.27 -14.81
N PRO A 180 -15.86 2.82 -13.92
CA PRO A 180 -15.48 3.95 -13.10
C PRO A 180 -14.50 3.59 -11.96
N GLN A 181 -14.44 2.33 -11.53
CA GLN A 181 -13.44 1.85 -10.58
C GLN A 181 -12.03 1.92 -11.18
N GLU A 182 -11.85 1.35 -12.37
CA GLU A 182 -10.56 1.35 -13.07
C GLU A 182 -10.16 2.77 -13.49
N PHE A 183 -11.12 3.57 -13.95
CA PHE A 183 -10.89 5.00 -14.23
C PHE A 183 -10.44 5.77 -12.98
N ALA A 184 -11.03 5.51 -11.81
CA ALA A 184 -10.65 6.16 -10.56
C ALA A 184 -9.20 5.86 -10.19
N PHE A 185 -8.78 4.60 -10.34
CA PHE A 185 -7.38 4.20 -10.18
C PHE A 185 -6.48 4.97 -11.15
N TRP A 186 -6.74 4.91 -12.46
CA TRP A 186 -5.93 5.59 -13.48
C TRP A 186 -5.79 7.09 -13.21
N LEU A 187 -6.90 7.74 -12.85
CA LEU A 187 -6.95 9.15 -12.49
C LEU A 187 -5.96 9.47 -11.36
N ILE A 188 -5.98 8.68 -10.28
CA ILE A 188 -5.20 8.94 -9.08
C ILE A 188 -3.71 8.66 -9.31
N VAL A 189 -3.35 7.52 -9.90
CA VAL A 189 -1.92 7.20 -10.12
C VAL A 189 -1.28 8.10 -11.18
N THR A 190 -2.06 8.62 -12.13
CA THR A 190 -1.61 9.67 -13.06
C THR A 190 -1.39 11.00 -12.33
N ALA A 191 -2.32 11.41 -11.46
CA ALA A 191 -2.17 12.63 -10.67
C ALA A 191 -0.97 12.58 -9.72
N TRP A 192 -0.59 11.37 -9.29
CA TRP A 192 0.59 11.09 -8.49
C TRP A 192 1.87 10.88 -9.31
N ASP A 193 1.86 11.02 -10.63
CA ASP A 193 3.05 10.78 -11.49
C ASP A 193 3.68 9.38 -11.26
N LEU A 194 2.87 8.34 -11.06
CA LEU A 194 3.34 6.98 -10.81
C LEU A 194 3.27 6.06 -12.05
N ILE A 195 2.65 6.52 -13.13
CA ILE A 195 2.41 5.71 -14.35
C ILE A 195 3.71 5.13 -14.89
N GLU A 196 4.73 5.97 -15.12
CA GLU A 196 5.97 5.51 -15.76
C GLU A 196 6.77 4.51 -14.91
N VAL A 197 6.59 4.53 -13.58
CA VAL A 197 7.38 3.71 -12.65
C VAL A 197 6.73 2.35 -12.41
N TYR A 198 5.42 2.35 -12.17
CA TYR A 198 4.69 1.15 -11.72
C TYR A 198 3.71 0.61 -12.77
N PHE A 199 3.38 1.40 -13.79
CA PHE A 199 2.36 1.06 -14.79
C PHE A 199 2.81 1.34 -16.25
N PRO A 200 4.02 0.95 -16.68
CA PRO A 200 4.60 1.37 -17.97
C PRO A 200 3.90 0.78 -19.21
N ASP A 201 3.22 -0.36 -19.08
CA ASP A 201 2.66 -1.13 -20.22
C ASP A 201 1.13 -0.99 -20.36
N LYS A 202 0.61 0.23 -20.20
CA LYS A 202 -0.85 0.47 -20.07
C LYS A 202 -1.45 1.37 -21.16
N GLU A 203 -0.65 1.78 -22.13
CA GLU A 203 -1.02 2.69 -23.23
C GLU A 203 -2.22 2.22 -24.07
N SER A 204 -2.50 0.91 -24.10
CA SER A 204 -3.68 0.36 -24.79
C SER A 204 -4.99 0.73 -24.11
N GLU A 205 -4.96 0.96 -22.79
CA GLU A 205 -6.12 1.28 -21.95
C GLU A 205 -6.11 2.75 -21.50
N TRP A 206 -4.94 3.29 -21.13
CA TRP A 206 -4.79 4.63 -20.59
C TRP A 206 -3.57 5.36 -21.18
N LYS A 207 -3.76 6.61 -21.62
CA LYS A 207 -2.74 7.36 -22.38
C LYS A 207 -1.96 8.42 -21.62
N LEU A 208 -2.41 8.84 -20.44
CA LEU A 208 -1.77 9.96 -19.73
C LEU A 208 -0.70 9.44 -18.78
N LYS A 209 0.42 10.18 -18.69
CA LYS A 209 1.61 9.74 -17.94
C LYS A 209 1.81 10.46 -16.63
N ASN A 210 1.33 11.70 -16.53
CA ASN A 210 1.67 12.60 -15.45
C ASN A 210 0.54 13.59 -15.16
N SER A 211 0.66 14.23 -14.00
CA SER A 211 -0.29 15.20 -13.44
C SER A 211 -0.46 16.43 -14.33
N PHE A 212 0.60 16.82 -15.06
CA PHE A 212 0.53 17.93 -16.01
C PHE A 212 -0.41 17.60 -17.19
N GLU A 213 -0.21 16.44 -17.83
CA GLU A 213 -1.09 15.96 -18.89
C GLU A 213 -2.53 15.78 -18.41
N LEU A 214 -2.72 15.22 -17.22
CA LEU A 214 -4.04 15.07 -16.60
C LEU A 214 -4.77 16.40 -16.46
N ARG A 215 -4.09 17.42 -15.93
CA ARG A 215 -4.65 18.77 -15.74
C ARG A 215 -5.07 19.41 -17.06
N GLU A 216 -4.25 19.28 -18.10
CA GLU A 216 -4.52 19.90 -19.40
C GLU A 216 -5.58 19.16 -20.20
N GLN A 217 -5.61 17.82 -20.11
CA GLN A 217 -6.42 16.98 -20.99
C GLN A 217 -7.73 16.49 -20.35
N LEU A 218 -7.81 16.36 -19.03
CA LEU A 218 -9.01 15.89 -18.29
C LEU A 218 -9.37 16.84 -17.13
N PRO A 219 -9.81 18.08 -17.43
CA PRO A 219 -10.14 19.06 -16.40
C PRO A 219 -11.24 18.62 -15.44
N LEU A 220 -12.22 17.79 -15.85
CA LEU A 220 -13.22 17.26 -14.93
C LEU A 220 -12.59 16.30 -13.91
N GLY A 221 -11.78 15.36 -14.39
CA GLY A 221 -11.06 14.42 -13.52
C GLY A 221 -10.09 15.11 -12.58
N PHE A 222 -9.31 16.08 -13.08
CA PHE A 222 -8.37 16.83 -12.26
C PHE A 222 -9.06 17.67 -11.17
N ASN A 223 -10.24 18.26 -11.46
CA ASN A 223 -11.03 18.96 -10.46
C ASN A 223 -11.57 18.00 -9.39
N LEU A 224 -12.12 16.84 -9.79
CA LEU A 224 -12.55 15.81 -8.86
C LEU A 224 -11.40 15.37 -7.93
N TYR A 225 -10.22 15.10 -8.49
CA TYR A 225 -9.01 14.77 -7.74
C TYR A 225 -8.69 15.87 -6.71
N LYS A 226 -8.59 17.14 -7.15
CA LYS A 226 -8.24 18.25 -6.26
C LYS A 226 -9.25 18.50 -5.14
N GLU A 227 -10.53 18.24 -5.38
CA GLU A 227 -11.58 18.51 -4.40
C GLU A 227 -11.76 17.37 -3.39
N THR A 228 -11.35 16.14 -3.73
CA THR A 228 -11.65 14.95 -2.91
C THR A 228 -10.48 14.03 -2.63
N VAL A 229 -9.57 13.81 -3.58
CA VAL A 229 -8.42 12.92 -3.41
C VAL A 229 -7.24 13.69 -2.83
N GLY A 230 -6.78 14.73 -3.51
CA GLY A 230 -5.60 15.52 -3.11
C GLY A 230 -5.61 16.05 -1.67
N PRO A 231 -6.74 16.49 -1.09
CA PRO A 231 -6.78 16.93 0.29
C PRO A 231 -7.04 15.80 1.30
N VAL A 232 -7.20 14.54 0.84
CA VAL A 232 -7.53 13.39 1.71
C VAL A 232 -6.44 12.32 1.69
N LEU A 233 -5.86 12.04 0.52
CA LEU A 233 -4.86 11.02 0.29
C LEU A 233 -3.54 11.66 -0.10
N THR A 234 -2.46 11.11 0.43
CA THR A 234 -1.08 11.52 0.18
C THR A 234 -0.46 10.61 -0.87
N LYS A 235 0.24 11.22 -1.85
CA LYS A 235 1.07 10.47 -2.80
C LYS A 235 2.15 9.71 -2.02
N PRO A 236 2.22 8.38 -2.10
CA PRO A 236 3.31 7.63 -1.47
C PRO A 236 4.65 7.95 -2.17
N ASP A 237 5.72 8.06 -1.39
CA ASP A 237 7.07 8.29 -1.92
C ASP A 237 7.56 7.02 -2.64
N PRO A 238 7.91 7.08 -3.94
CA PRO A 238 8.45 5.95 -4.67
C PRO A 238 9.65 5.29 -4.00
N LEU A 239 10.53 6.05 -3.34
CA LEU A 239 11.70 5.50 -2.64
C LEU A 239 11.29 4.63 -1.45
N VAL A 240 10.23 5.02 -0.74
CA VAL A 240 9.68 4.25 0.37
C VAL A 240 9.00 2.98 -0.15
N LEU A 241 8.20 3.10 -1.21
CA LEU A 241 7.60 1.93 -1.87
C LEU A 241 8.68 0.95 -2.35
N ASP A 242 9.74 1.45 -2.98
CA ASP A 242 10.85 0.65 -3.48
C ASP A 242 11.68 -0.03 -2.37
N SER A 243 11.61 0.47 -1.14
CA SER A 243 12.28 -0.13 0.01
C SER A 243 11.57 -1.38 0.54
N LEU A 244 10.32 -1.61 0.12
CA LEU A 244 9.52 -2.75 0.60
C LEU A 244 10.09 -4.09 0.13
N LEU A 245 10.09 -5.05 1.06
CA LEU A 245 10.49 -6.43 0.81
C LEU A 245 9.27 -7.33 0.85
N PHE A 246 9.09 -8.14 -0.20
CA PHE A 246 8.03 -9.13 -0.28
C PHE A 246 8.62 -10.52 -0.12
N ALA A 247 8.06 -11.30 0.80
CA ALA A 247 8.49 -12.67 1.04
C ALA A 247 8.11 -13.56 -0.17
N SER A 248 8.98 -14.53 -0.47
CA SER A 248 8.66 -15.58 -1.44
C SER A 248 7.43 -16.38 -0.97
N ILE A 249 6.57 -16.77 -1.91
CA ILE A 249 5.33 -17.50 -1.63
C ILE A 249 5.59 -18.89 -1.03
N ASP A 250 6.79 -19.45 -1.24
CA ASP A 250 7.23 -20.73 -0.67
C ASP A 250 7.57 -20.66 0.83
N SER A 251 7.66 -19.48 1.44
CA SER A 251 8.14 -19.30 2.82
C SER A 251 7.11 -19.68 3.92
N LYS A 252 6.09 -20.49 3.62
CA LYS A 252 4.94 -20.77 4.51
C LYS A 252 5.27 -21.45 5.84
N ASN A 253 6.51 -21.94 6.04
CA ASN A 253 6.92 -22.65 7.24
C ASN A 253 8.14 -22.06 7.96
N GLU A 254 8.64 -20.90 7.55
CA GLU A 254 9.73 -20.27 8.27
C GLU A 254 9.19 -19.20 9.23
N VAL A 255 9.28 -19.49 10.53
CA VAL A 255 9.65 -18.44 11.48
C VAL A 255 11.03 -17.98 11.00
N THR A 256 11.03 -16.97 10.14
CA THR A 256 12.26 -16.46 9.53
C THR A 256 12.99 -15.67 10.61
N GLU A 257 13.93 -16.33 11.29
CA GLU A 257 15.23 -15.68 11.52
C GLU A 257 15.69 -15.22 10.14
N LEU A 258 15.68 -13.90 9.92
CA LEU A 258 16.13 -13.27 8.68
C LEU A 258 17.58 -13.67 8.41
N THR A 259 17.77 -14.69 7.58
CA THR A 259 19.08 -15.00 6.99
C THR A 259 19.27 -14.08 5.79
N VAL A 260 20.15 -13.09 5.96
CA VAL A 260 20.51 -12.13 4.92
C VAL A 260 21.25 -12.86 3.80
N SER A 261 20.55 -13.09 2.69
CA SER A 261 21.14 -13.46 1.41
C SER A 261 21.71 -12.20 0.74
N THR A 262 23.03 -12.19 0.55
CA THR A 262 23.78 -11.18 -0.19
C THR A 262 23.44 -11.22 -1.68
N GLY A 263 22.55 -10.34 -2.13
CA GLY A 263 22.32 -10.01 -3.53
C GLY A 263 22.81 -8.59 -3.82
N GLU A 264 23.75 -8.48 -4.76
CA GLU A 264 24.54 -7.29 -5.06
C GLU A 264 23.75 -6.21 -5.82
N SER A 265 23.82 -4.97 -5.32
CA SER A 265 23.59 -3.74 -6.09
C SER A 265 24.50 -2.67 -5.48
N GLU A 266 25.45 -2.17 -6.26
CA GLU A 266 26.48 -1.22 -5.83
C GLU A 266 25.88 0.08 -5.28
N THR A 267 26.01 0.33 -3.98
CA THR A 267 26.34 1.66 -3.41
C THR A 267 26.77 1.51 -1.94
N ASN A 268 28.01 1.90 -1.64
CA ASN A 268 28.65 2.04 -0.31
C ASN A 268 28.70 0.77 0.59
N PHE A 269 29.77 -0.03 0.42
CA PHE A 269 30.11 -1.21 1.24
C PHE A 269 30.23 -0.99 2.76
N ASP A 270 30.19 0.27 3.22
CA ASP A 270 30.31 0.64 4.65
C ASP A 270 28.97 0.94 5.33
N THR A 271 27.87 0.96 4.57
CA THR A 271 26.55 1.35 5.11
C THR A 271 25.58 0.19 5.07
N LEU A 272 24.94 -0.09 6.21
CA LEU A 272 23.75 -0.92 6.32
C LEU A 272 22.55 0.00 6.50
N SER A 273 21.44 -0.22 5.80
CA SER A 273 20.22 0.54 6.04
C SER A 273 19.35 -0.17 7.07
N LEU A 274 18.88 0.57 8.06
CA LEU A 274 17.85 0.12 8.99
C LEU A 274 16.52 0.06 8.23
N VAL A 275 15.88 -1.11 8.27
CA VAL A 275 14.50 -1.27 7.78
C VAL A 275 13.59 -0.91 8.94
N LEU A 276 12.58 -0.08 8.71
CA LEU A 276 11.70 0.36 9.79
C LEU A 276 10.65 -0.73 10.08
N LEU A 277 11.01 -1.71 10.91
CA LEU A 277 10.11 -2.79 11.33
C LEU A 277 9.76 -2.65 12.82
N PRO A 278 8.49 -2.90 13.21
CA PRO A 278 8.04 -2.76 14.60
C PRO A 278 8.52 -3.90 15.53
N THR A 279 9.27 -4.86 15.01
CA THR A 279 9.83 -5.98 15.78
C THR A 279 11.22 -5.65 16.30
N ASP A 280 11.58 -6.16 17.47
CA ASP A 280 12.96 -6.05 17.98
C ASP A 280 13.90 -6.87 17.10
N GLU A 281 14.87 -6.20 16.48
CA GLU A 281 15.86 -6.81 15.59
C GLU A 281 17.29 -6.73 16.15
N ASN A 282 18.18 -7.57 15.61
CA ASN A 282 19.61 -7.54 15.93
C ASN A 282 20.42 -7.19 14.69
N PHE A 283 21.06 -6.02 14.69
CA PHE A 283 21.95 -5.57 13.62
C PHE A 283 23.41 -5.73 14.03
N ILE A 284 24.16 -6.47 13.22
CA ILE A 284 25.58 -6.73 13.45
C ILE A 284 26.39 -6.08 12.32
N GLY A 285 27.11 -5.02 12.66
CA GLY A 285 28.13 -4.39 11.83
C GLY A 285 29.35 -5.30 11.70
N SER A 286 30.07 -5.15 10.59
CA SER A 286 31.31 -5.89 10.32
C SER A 286 32.50 -4.93 10.25
N GLU A 287 33.73 -5.45 10.08
CA GLU A 287 34.92 -4.60 9.91
C GLU A 287 34.79 -3.61 8.74
N VAL A 288 33.98 -3.96 7.74
CA VAL A 288 33.69 -3.15 6.56
C VAL A 288 32.40 -2.35 6.65
N LYS A 289 31.35 -2.83 7.35
CA LYS A 289 30.05 -2.15 7.52
C LYS A 289 29.93 -1.47 8.87
N LYS A 290 30.48 -0.27 9.01
CA LYS A 290 30.51 0.47 10.29
C LYS A 290 29.50 1.61 10.37
N LYS A 291 28.66 1.81 9.35
CA LYS A 291 27.60 2.82 9.34
C LYS A 291 26.23 2.15 9.28
N LEU A 292 25.32 2.63 10.10
CA LEU A 292 23.90 2.33 9.98
C LEU A 292 23.18 3.57 9.44
N SER A 293 22.50 3.46 8.31
CA SER A 293 21.63 4.52 7.78
C SER A 293 20.23 4.31 8.30
N VAL A 294 19.64 5.36 8.88
CA VAL A 294 18.30 5.36 9.45
C VAL A 294 17.51 6.46 8.76
N MET A 295 16.33 6.12 8.24
CA MET A 295 15.48 7.09 7.58
C MET A 295 14.64 7.83 8.63
N GLY A 296 14.83 9.14 8.74
CA GLY A 296 14.17 10.00 9.72
C GLY A 296 15.16 10.92 10.43
N ASP A 297 14.64 11.90 11.15
CA ASP A 297 15.47 12.85 11.89
C ASP A 297 15.92 12.19 13.20
N LYS A 298 17.10 12.55 13.70
CA LYS A 298 17.66 11.94 14.91
C LYS A 298 16.71 12.03 16.12
N ASP A 299 15.96 13.12 16.21
CA ASP A 299 15.04 13.37 17.33
C ASP A 299 13.82 12.43 17.33
N ASP A 300 13.56 11.73 16.22
CA ASP A 300 12.51 10.70 16.14
C ASP A 300 12.92 9.37 16.80
N PHE A 301 14.21 9.22 17.14
CA PHE A 301 14.79 7.97 17.64
C PHE A 301 15.40 8.12 19.03
N ILE A 302 15.17 7.10 19.86
CA ILE A 302 15.86 6.94 21.14
C ILE A 302 17.06 6.02 20.91
N VAL A 303 18.26 6.60 20.95
CA VAL A 303 19.52 5.83 20.84
C VAL A 303 20.20 5.77 22.21
N ALA A 304 20.46 4.57 22.72
CA ALA A 304 21.06 4.36 24.04
C ALA A 304 22.15 3.29 24.01
N LYS A 305 23.20 3.43 24.84
CA LYS A 305 24.24 2.39 25.00
C LYS A 305 23.78 1.38 26.04
N ALA A 306 23.87 0.09 25.73
CA ALA A 306 23.52 -0.97 26.69
C ALA A 306 24.56 -1.05 27.82
N THR A 307 24.10 -1.23 29.05
CA THR A 307 24.95 -1.25 30.25
C THR A 307 25.97 -2.40 30.17
N ASN A 308 27.26 -2.08 30.35
CA ASN A 308 28.38 -3.04 30.31
C ASN A 308 28.52 -3.83 28.99
N SER A 309 28.08 -3.26 27.86
CA SER A 309 28.18 -3.89 26.54
C SER A 309 28.75 -2.92 25.48
N GLN A 310 29.28 -3.47 24.39
CA GLN A 310 29.55 -2.72 23.16
C GLN A 310 28.30 -2.53 22.28
N ALA A 311 27.16 -3.07 22.73
CA ALA A 311 25.89 -2.92 22.05
C ALA A 311 25.24 -1.56 22.33
N TRP A 312 24.58 -1.03 21.32
CA TRP A 312 23.68 0.10 21.39
C TRP A 312 22.25 -0.38 21.11
N THR A 313 21.26 0.40 21.49
CA THR A 313 19.86 0.20 21.13
C THR A 313 19.35 1.41 20.39
N ILE A 314 18.49 1.20 19.40
CA ILE A 314 17.73 2.25 18.71
C ILE A 314 16.25 1.88 18.72
N SER A 315 15.38 2.83 19.05
CA SER A 315 13.93 2.62 19.01
C SER A 315 13.20 3.89 18.58
N SER A 316 11.97 3.74 18.07
CA SER A 316 11.08 4.87 17.76
C SER A 316 9.61 4.43 17.85
N SER A 317 8.69 5.28 17.39
CA SER A 317 7.29 4.89 17.22
C SER A 317 7.02 4.02 15.98
N LEU A 318 8.03 3.88 15.11
CA LEU A 318 7.99 3.16 13.84
C LEU A 318 8.80 1.85 13.86
N ILE A 319 9.69 1.67 14.83
CA ILE A 319 10.52 0.47 14.99
C ILE A 319 10.42 -0.12 16.40
N GLY A 320 10.79 -1.39 16.54
CA GLY A 320 10.98 -2.04 17.84
C GLY A 320 12.16 -1.44 18.63
N THR A 321 12.61 -2.15 19.66
CA THR A 321 13.89 -1.85 20.33
C THR A 321 15.00 -2.69 19.73
N ASP A 322 15.61 -2.16 18.68
CA ASP A 322 16.65 -2.87 17.93
C ASP A 322 17.99 -2.78 18.63
N THR A 323 18.74 -3.87 18.60
CA THR A 323 20.09 -3.96 19.15
C THR A 323 21.12 -3.80 18.03
N LEU A 324 22.08 -2.90 18.22
CA LEU A 324 23.14 -2.55 17.29
C LEU A 324 24.50 -2.95 17.86
N ILE A 325 25.26 -3.79 17.15
CA ILE A 325 26.59 -4.23 17.57
C ILE A 325 27.59 -3.94 16.45
N GLY A 326 28.75 -3.34 16.76
CA GLY A 326 29.85 -3.17 15.79
C GLY A 326 29.75 -1.98 14.84
N PHE A 327 28.77 -1.08 15.03
CA PHE A 327 28.66 0.17 14.26
C PHE A 327 29.41 1.33 14.92
N SER A 328 30.07 2.16 14.11
CA SER A 328 30.80 3.36 14.56
C SER A 328 29.96 4.65 14.50
N ARG A 329 28.90 4.65 13.70
CA ARG A 329 28.02 5.81 13.55
C ARG A 329 26.66 5.41 12.98
N ILE A 330 25.66 6.22 13.30
CA ILE A 330 24.31 6.18 12.73
C ILE A 330 24.14 7.45 11.89
N VAL A 331 23.63 7.31 10.67
CA VAL A 331 23.36 8.40 9.74
C VAL A 331 21.86 8.58 9.65
N PHE A 332 21.37 9.73 10.11
CA PHE A 332 19.99 10.19 10.02
C PHE A 332 19.83 11.15 8.84
N SER A 333 18.60 11.53 8.53
CA SER A 333 18.29 12.52 7.49
C SER A 333 18.85 13.92 7.82
N ASP A 334 18.91 14.26 9.11
CA ASP A 334 19.31 15.57 9.64
C ASP A 334 20.74 15.61 10.20
N GLY A 335 21.44 14.48 10.27
CA GLY A 335 22.79 14.45 10.83
C GLY A 335 23.39 13.07 11.08
N ILE A 336 24.57 13.06 11.70
CA ILE A 336 25.31 11.83 12.02
C ILE A 336 25.52 11.76 13.53
N LEU A 337 25.15 10.63 14.13
CA LEU A 337 25.49 10.29 15.51
C LEU A 337 26.70 9.36 15.52
N ALA A 338 27.81 9.81 16.11
CA ALA A 338 28.94 8.93 16.39
C ALA A 338 28.61 8.01 17.58
N LEU A 339 28.95 6.73 17.47
CA LEU A 339 28.81 5.76 18.54
C LEU A 339 30.19 5.50 19.14
N ASP A 340 30.29 5.58 20.47
CA ASP A 340 31.48 5.14 21.19
C ASP A 340 31.49 3.61 21.22
N VAL A 341 32.33 3.00 20.38
CA VAL A 341 32.54 1.55 20.27
C VAL A 341 33.67 1.10 21.18
#